data_AF-A0A6V8DRK3-F1
#
_entry.id   AF-A0A6V8DRK3-F1
#
_cell.length_a   1.000
_cell.length_b   1.000
_cell.length_c   1.000
_cell.angle_alpha   90.00
_cell.angle_beta   90.00
_cell.angle_gamma   90.00
#
_symmetry.space_group_name_H-M   'P 1'
#
loop_
_entity.id
_entity.type
_entity.pdbx_description
1 polymer ?
#
loop_
_entity_poly.entity_id
_entity_poly.type
_entity_poly.pdbx_seq_one_letter_code
_entity_poly.pdbx_strand_id
1 'polypeptide(L)'
;MKDGFVAHQLSPSSWSRYEDCPRKYWLSRQKLPRKASMPASMGTAVHNSVEDLCNLDINDRESGESGWLPPTAKAILDRHWQIEKQSFLETPRHPRWKDEMITKAHDGLVGALNILFAKSGLDKTSLSEVTIGMWEQVQSIVLANEGTLVSECGRLMGRLDLLVADID
;
A
#
# COMPACT_ATOMS: atom_id res chain seq x y z
N MET A 1 6.86 -36.50 15.30
CA MET A 1 6.82 -35.03 15.19
C MET A 1 7.06 -34.49 16.59
N LYS A 2 8.07 -33.63 16.80
CA LYS A 2 8.37 -33.08 18.13
C LYS A 2 7.36 -32.00 18.47
N ASP A 3 6.74 -32.12 19.64
CA ASP A 3 5.92 -31.11 20.29
C ASP A 3 6.60 -29.72 20.28
N GLY A 4 5.83 -28.69 19.91
CA GLY A 4 6.03 -27.34 20.43
C GLY A 4 7.05 -26.41 19.75
N PHE A 5 7.48 -26.64 18.51
CA PHE A 5 8.24 -25.61 17.80
C PHE A 5 7.31 -24.49 17.33
N VAL A 6 7.12 -23.46 18.16
CA VAL A 6 6.53 -22.19 17.72
C VAL A 6 7.62 -21.41 17.00
N ALA A 7 7.62 -21.47 15.67
CA ALA A 7 8.49 -20.62 14.87
C ALA A 7 8.11 -19.15 15.16
N HIS A 8 8.96 -18.43 15.88
CA HIS A 8 8.79 -16.99 16.05
C HIS A 8 9.03 -16.32 14.71
N GLN A 9 7.96 -15.99 13.99
CA GLN A 9 8.03 -15.22 12.76
C GLN A 9 8.15 -13.74 13.09
N LEU A 10 9.18 -13.10 12.51
CA LEU A 10 9.35 -11.65 12.53
C LEU A 10 9.05 -11.14 11.13
N SER A 11 8.18 -10.11 11.04
CA SER A 11 8.02 -9.40 9.77
C SER A 11 9.32 -8.64 9.45
N PRO A 12 9.59 -8.31 8.17
CA PRO A 12 10.75 -7.52 7.79
C PRO A 12 10.85 -6.18 8.55
N SER A 13 9.72 -5.50 8.79
CA SER A 13 9.68 -4.26 9.56
C SER A 13 9.95 -4.47 11.06
N SER A 14 9.59 -5.63 11.62
CA SER A 14 9.95 -6.02 12.97
C SER A 14 11.43 -6.35 13.10
N TRP A 15 12.02 -7.00 12.09
CA TRP A 15 13.45 -7.30 12.04
C TRP A 15 14.29 -6.02 12.00
N SER A 16 13.98 -5.10 11.08
CA SER A 16 14.69 -3.82 11.00
C SER A 16 14.61 -3.02 12.31
N ARG A 17 13.46 -3.01 13.01
CA ARG A 17 13.35 -2.36 14.32
C ARG A 17 14.19 -3.04 15.41
N TYR A 18 14.36 -4.36 15.33
CA TYR A 18 15.20 -5.11 16.26
C TYR A 18 16.68 -4.80 16.04
N GLU A 19 17.13 -4.79 14.78
CA GLU A 19 18.50 -4.40 14.41
C GLU A 19 18.82 -2.97 14.84
N ASP A 20 17.91 -2.02 14.60
CA ASP A 20 18.09 -0.62 15.03
C ASP A 20 18.23 -0.50 16.57
N CYS A 21 17.31 -1.13 17.30
CA CYS A 21 17.28 -1.08 18.76
C CYS A 21 16.39 -2.20 19.33
N PRO A 22 16.97 -3.25 19.95
CA PRO A 22 16.21 -4.35 20.54
C PRO A 22 15.19 -3.89 21.59
N ARG A 23 15.52 -2.83 22.35
CA ARG A 23 14.60 -2.24 23.35
C ARG A 23 13.38 -1.58 22.69
N LYS A 24 13.55 -0.88 21.57
CA LYS A 24 12.46 -0.26 20.79
C LYS A 24 11.53 -1.34 20.23
N TYR A 25 12.10 -2.41 19.69
CA TYR A 25 11.34 -3.58 19.26
C TYR A 25 10.53 -4.18 20.42
N TRP A 26 11.16 -4.46 21.57
CA TRP A 26 10.47 -5.01 22.74
C TRP A 26 9.32 -4.12 23.23
N LEU A 27 9.54 -2.80 23.35
CA LEU A 27 8.51 -1.84 23.75
C LEU A 27 7.35 -1.77 22.75
N SER A 28 7.62 -1.91 21.45
CA SER A 28 6.56 -1.91 20.43
C SER A 28 5.58 -3.09 20.57
N ARG A 29 6.02 -4.19 21.20
CA ARG A 29 5.20 -5.39 21.46
C ARG A 29 4.33 -5.25 22.72
N GLN A 30 4.58 -4.24 23.56
CA GLN A 30 3.83 -4.00 24.81
C GLN A 30 2.48 -3.31 24.60
N LYS A 31 2.00 -3.19 23.34
CA LYS A 31 0.73 -2.52 22.98
C LYS A 31 0.59 -1.10 23.56
N LEU A 32 1.71 -0.37 23.65
CA LEU A 32 1.70 1.02 24.08
C LEU A 32 0.76 1.84 23.17
N PRO A 33 0.05 2.86 23.72
CA PRO A 33 -0.86 3.69 22.93
C PRO A 33 -0.15 4.23 21.68
N ARG A 34 -0.67 3.88 20.50
CA ARG A 34 -0.11 4.34 19.23
C ARG A 34 -0.26 5.85 19.15
N LYS A 35 0.83 6.55 18.86
CA LYS A 35 0.78 7.97 18.55
C LYS A 35 0.25 8.13 17.13
N ALA A 36 -1.02 8.49 16.99
CA ALA A 36 -1.55 8.93 15.71
C ALA A 36 -0.80 10.18 15.26
N SER A 37 -0.44 10.23 13.97
CA SER A 37 0.27 11.37 13.39
C SER A 37 -0.22 11.60 11.96
N MET A 38 -0.29 12.87 11.56
CA MET A 38 -0.75 13.24 10.21
C MET A 38 0.05 12.52 9.11
N PRO A 39 1.40 12.45 9.17
CA PRO A 39 2.16 11.76 8.13
C PRO A 39 1.87 10.26 8.06
N ALA A 40 1.72 9.59 9.21
CA ALA A 40 1.41 8.16 9.24
C ALA A 40 0.02 7.89 8.66
N SER A 41 -0.99 8.67 9.07
CA SER A 41 -2.38 8.50 8.63
C SER A 41 -2.52 8.78 7.13
N MET A 42 -1.85 9.84 6.64
CA MET A 42 -1.78 10.14 5.21
C MET A 42 -1.11 9.01 4.42
N GLY A 43 0.01 8.47 4.91
CA GLY A 43 0.68 7.34 4.29
C GLY A 43 -0.21 6.11 4.21
N THR A 44 -0.89 5.76 5.31
CA THR A 44 -1.84 4.64 5.34
C THR A 44 -2.99 4.85 4.34
N ALA A 45 -3.57 6.05 4.28
CA ALA A 45 -4.66 6.35 3.34
C ALA A 45 -4.22 6.13 1.88
N VAL A 46 -3.01 6.58 1.52
CA VAL A 46 -2.45 6.38 0.17
C VAL A 46 -2.19 4.91 -0.10
N HIS A 47 -1.54 4.18 0.83
CA HIS A 47 -1.25 2.75 0.66
C HIS A 47 -2.51 1.92 0.44
N ASN A 48 -3.52 2.09 1.30
CA ASN A 48 -4.77 1.35 1.19
C ASN A 48 -5.53 1.74 -0.09
N SER A 49 -5.40 2.99 -0.56
CA SER A 49 -6.00 3.42 -1.82
C SER A 49 -5.39 2.70 -3.03
N VAL A 50 -4.06 2.54 -3.05
CA VAL A 50 -3.36 1.79 -4.11
C VAL A 50 -3.77 0.32 -4.06
N GLU A 51 -3.82 -0.28 -2.88
CA GLU A 51 -4.25 -1.67 -2.69
C GLU A 51 -5.68 -1.90 -3.21
N ASP A 52 -6.62 -1.03 -2.86
CA ASP A 52 -8.01 -1.14 -3.35
C ASP A 52 -8.11 -0.93 -4.86
N LEU A 53 -7.32 -0.01 -5.44
CA LEU A 53 -7.25 0.18 -6.89
C LEU A 53 -6.74 -1.10 -7.59
N CYS A 54 -5.73 -1.76 -7.02
CA CYS A 54 -5.20 -3.01 -7.56
C CYS A 54 -6.21 -4.17 -7.45
N ASN A 55 -7.12 -4.12 -6.48
CA ASN A 55 -8.17 -5.13 -6.27
C ASN A 55 -9.52 -4.77 -6.89
N LEU A 56 -9.60 -3.73 -7.73
CA LEU A 56 -10.84 -3.38 -8.41
C LEU A 56 -11.30 -4.51 -9.34
N ASP A 57 -12.59 -4.84 -9.23
CA ASP A 57 -13.25 -5.66 -10.24
C ASP A 57 -13.52 -4.82 -11.48
N ILE A 58 -12.86 -5.18 -12.58
CA ILE A 58 -12.96 -4.51 -13.89
C ILE A 58 -13.52 -5.44 -14.97
N ASN A 59 -13.95 -6.66 -14.63
CA ASN A 59 -14.33 -7.68 -15.60
C ASN A 59 -15.53 -7.27 -16.47
N ASP A 60 -16.43 -6.46 -15.92
CA ASP A 60 -17.65 -5.99 -16.60
C ASP A 60 -17.42 -4.69 -17.41
N ARG A 61 -16.17 -4.23 -17.53
CA ARG A 61 -15.83 -2.93 -18.13
C ARG A 61 -15.21 -3.08 -19.51
N GLU A 62 -15.47 -2.12 -20.38
CA GLU A 62 -14.94 -2.15 -21.74
C GLU A 62 -13.44 -1.83 -21.74
N SER A 63 -12.63 -2.69 -22.36
CA SER A 63 -11.17 -2.57 -22.41
C SER A 63 -10.67 -1.20 -22.91
N GLY A 64 -11.41 -0.57 -23.83
CA GLY A 64 -11.08 0.75 -24.39
C GLY A 64 -11.53 1.95 -23.55
N GLU A 65 -12.28 1.74 -22.47
CA GLU A 65 -12.79 2.81 -21.62
C GLU A 65 -11.64 3.57 -20.94
N SER A 66 -11.58 4.89 -21.14
CA SER A 66 -10.60 5.81 -20.53
C SER A 66 -11.29 6.87 -19.67
N GLY A 67 -10.51 7.71 -18.97
CA GLY A 67 -11.03 8.78 -18.12
C GLY A 67 -11.62 8.31 -16.77
N TRP A 68 -11.67 7.00 -16.53
CA TRP A 68 -12.26 6.41 -15.33
C TRP A 68 -11.36 6.44 -14.10
N LEU A 69 -10.04 6.36 -14.29
CA LEU A 69 -9.10 6.20 -13.19
C LEU A 69 -9.06 7.42 -12.25
N PRO A 70 -9.00 8.68 -12.72
CA PRO A 70 -8.98 9.84 -11.83
C PRO A 70 -10.18 9.94 -10.87
N PRO A 71 -11.45 9.87 -11.31
CA PRO A 71 -12.59 9.94 -10.40
C PRO A 71 -12.63 8.74 -9.44
N THR A 72 -12.30 7.53 -9.90
CA THR A 72 -12.25 6.33 -9.06
C THR A 72 -11.17 6.42 -7.97
N ALA A 73 -9.95 6.79 -8.35
CA ALA A 73 -8.83 6.97 -7.42
C ALA A 73 -9.14 8.04 -6.36
N LYS A 74 -9.75 9.15 -6.77
CA LYS A 74 -10.20 10.19 -5.85
C LYS A 74 -11.25 9.68 -4.87
N ALA A 75 -12.27 8.96 -5.35
CA ALA A 75 -13.34 8.44 -4.49
C ALA A 75 -12.80 7.44 -3.44
N ILE A 76 -11.88 6.56 -3.85
CA ILE A 76 -11.20 5.62 -2.96
C ILE A 76 -10.37 6.35 -1.91
N LEU A 77 -9.57 7.35 -2.33
CA LEU A 77 -8.76 8.16 -1.41
C LEU A 77 -9.61 8.94 -0.42
N ASP A 78 -10.69 9.59 -0.89
CA ASP A 78 -11.61 10.34 -0.04
C ASP A 78 -12.21 9.42 1.05
N ARG A 79 -12.56 8.18 0.70
CA ARG A 79 -13.06 7.18 1.66
C ARG A 79 -12.00 6.82 2.70
N HIS A 80 -10.79 6.45 2.27
CA HIS A 80 -9.70 6.10 3.19
C HIS A 80 -9.27 7.27 4.07
N TRP A 81 -9.32 8.49 3.54
CA TRP A 81 -9.06 9.70 4.32
C TRP A 81 -10.03 9.84 5.48
N GLN A 82 -11.33 9.55 5.30
CA GLN A 82 -12.31 9.58 6.39
C GLN A 82 -12.08 8.45 7.41
N ILE A 83 -11.74 7.24 6.95
CA ILE A 83 -11.43 6.10 7.83
C ILE A 83 -10.24 6.44 8.74
N GLU A 84 -9.18 7.01 8.16
CA GLU A 84 -8.00 7.44 8.90
C GLU A 84 -8.29 8.62 9.82
N LYS A 85 -9.13 9.58 9.39
CA LYS A 85 -9.58 10.69 10.24
C LYS A 85 -10.30 10.20 11.48
N GLN A 86 -11.23 9.26 11.33
CA GLN A 86 -11.97 8.67 12.45
C GLN A 86 -11.00 7.98 13.42
N SER A 87 -10.13 7.10 12.89
CA SER A 87 -9.13 6.38 13.68
C SER A 87 -8.16 7.33 14.42
N PHE A 88 -7.80 8.45 13.78
CA PHE A 88 -6.91 9.47 14.34
C PHE A 88 -7.57 10.20 15.52
N LEU A 89 -8.84 10.57 15.39
CA LEU A 89 -9.61 11.29 16.41
C LEU A 89 -10.01 10.42 17.60
N GLU A 90 -10.13 9.11 17.40
CA GLU A 90 -10.35 8.12 18.47
C GLU A 90 -9.13 7.89 19.37
N THR A 91 -7.95 8.40 18.98
CA THR A 91 -6.75 8.17 19.79
C THR A 91 -6.80 8.93 21.13
N PRO A 92 -6.23 8.36 22.22
CA PRO A 92 -6.29 8.99 23.55
C PRO A 92 -5.58 10.33 23.65
N ARG A 93 -4.65 10.61 22.74
CA ARG A 93 -4.08 11.94 22.56
C ARG A 93 -4.97 12.64 21.57
N HIS A 94 -5.28 13.92 21.76
CA HIS A 94 -6.11 14.70 20.82
C HIS A 94 -5.23 15.57 19.89
N PRO A 95 -4.53 14.99 18.90
CA PRO A 95 -3.83 15.78 17.89
C PRO A 95 -4.82 16.50 16.98
N ARG A 96 -4.38 17.61 16.39
CA ARG A 96 -5.15 18.35 15.39
C ARG A 96 -5.08 17.66 14.03
N TRP A 97 -6.23 17.30 13.49
CA TRP A 97 -6.36 16.86 12.10
C TRP A 97 -6.21 18.04 11.14
N LYS A 98 -5.54 17.82 10.01
CA LYS A 98 -5.28 18.83 8.98
C LYS A 98 -5.96 18.40 7.69
N ASP A 99 -7.20 18.83 7.48
CA ASP A 99 -7.99 18.45 6.31
C ASP A 99 -7.31 18.87 4.99
N GLU A 100 -6.55 19.95 4.98
CA GLU A 100 -5.81 20.44 3.81
C GLU A 100 -4.76 19.45 3.29
N MET A 101 -4.30 18.52 4.13
CA MET A 101 -3.30 17.51 3.78
C MET A 101 -3.82 16.46 2.80
N ILE A 102 -5.14 16.41 2.54
CA ILE A 102 -5.72 15.52 1.51
C ILE A 102 -5.16 15.81 0.11
N THR A 103 -4.80 17.06 -0.17
CA THR A 103 -4.16 17.46 -1.43
C THR A 103 -2.79 16.78 -1.59
N LYS A 104 -1.99 16.75 -0.52
CA LYS A 104 -0.71 16.02 -0.50
C LYS A 104 -0.89 14.51 -0.56
N ALA A 105 -1.97 14.00 0.04
CA ALA A 105 -2.32 12.58 -0.08
C ALA A 105 -2.63 12.24 -1.54
N HIS A 106 -3.37 13.09 -2.24
CA HIS A 106 -3.66 12.96 -3.66
C HIS A 106 -2.39 13.00 -4.51
N ASP A 107 -1.49 13.96 -4.28
CA ASP A 107 -0.19 14.00 -4.96
C ASP A 107 0.62 12.72 -4.72
N GLY A 108 0.59 12.21 -3.49
CA GLY A 108 1.21 10.95 -3.11
C GLY A 108 0.62 9.75 -3.84
N LEU A 109 -0.71 9.69 -3.98
CA LEU A 109 -1.40 8.65 -4.72
C LEU A 109 -1.06 8.69 -6.22
N VAL A 110 -1.08 9.86 -6.83
CA VAL A 110 -0.67 10.04 -8.24
C VAL A 110 0.79 9.61 -8.42
N GLY A 111 1.68 9.98 -7.49
CA GLY A 111 3.07 9.54 -7.50
C GLY A 111 3.21 8.02 -7.42
N ALA A 112 2.45 7.36 -6.54
CA ALA A 112 2.45 5.92 -6.41
C ALA A 112 1.94 5.21 -7.67
N LEU A 113 0.86 5.71 -8.28
CA LEU A 113 0.32 5.17 -9.53
C LEU A 113 1.32 5.33 -10.69
N ASN A 114 1.99 6.47 -10.80
CA ASN A 114 3.04 6.66 -11.81
C ASN A 114 4.21 5.69 -11.64
N ILE A 115 4.60 5.40 -10.40
CA ILE A 115 5.63 4.37 -10.13
C ILE A 115 5.11 3.00 -10.58
N LEU A 116 3.86 2.67 -10.26
CA LEU A 116 3.25 1.40 -10.66
C LEU A 116 3.21 1.24 -12.19
N PHE A 117 2.82 2.27 -12.92
CA PHE A 117 2.84 2.31 -14.38
C PHE A 117 4.24 2.08 -14.95
N ALA A 118 5.22 2.84 -14.46
CA ALA A 118 6.61 2.70 -14.90
C ALA A 118 7.15 1.28 -14.63
N LYS A 119 6.76 0.66 -13.51
CA LYS A 119 7.14 -0.72 -13.18
C LYS A 119 6.37 -1.78 -13.97
N SER A 120 5.24 -1.42 -14.54
CA SER A 120 4.41 -2.32 -15.37
C SER A 120 4.74 -2.20 -16.87
N GLY A 121 5.76 -1.41 -17.23
CA GLY A 121 6.16 -1.18 -18.62
C GLY A 121 5.23 -0.22 -19.38
N LEU A 122 4.37 0.51 -18.68
CA LEU A 122 3.59 1.58 -19.28
C LEU A 122 4.45 2.85 -19.29
N ASP A 123 4.54 3.50 -20.46
CA ASP A 123 5.18 4.81 -20.60
C ASP A 123 4.47 5.86 -19.72
N LYS A 124 5.06 7.07 -19.61
CA LYS A 124 4.43 8.18 -18.89
C LYS A 124 3.12 8.59 -19.57
N THR A 125 2.04 7.94 -19.18
CA THR A 125 0.66 8.19 -19.61
C THR A 125 -0.07 8.99 -18.54
N SER A 126 -0.91 9.95 -18.94
CA SER A 126 -1.78 10.65 -18.00
C SER A 126 -2.76 9.65 -17.36
N LEU A 127 -3.09 9.81 -16.07
CA LEU A 127 -4.11 8.96 -15.43
C LEU A 127 -5.44 8.96 -16.18
N SER A 128 -5.78 10.05 -16.89
CA SER A 128 -6.99 10.15 -17.70
C SER A 128 -6.96 9.30 -18.97
N GLU A 129 -5.78 8.95 -19.46
CA GLU A 129 -5.57 8.19 -20.71
C GLU A 129 -5.46 6.69 -20.45
N VAL A 130 -5.30 6.27 -19.18
CA VAL A 130 -5.24 4.86 -18.80
C VAL A 130 -6.57 4.20 -19.13
N THR A 131 -6.53 3.24 -20.06
CA THR A 131 -7.69 2.42 -20.40
C THR A 131 -7.86 1.26 -19.43
N ILE A 132 -9.03 0.61 -19.45
CA ILE A 132 -9.27 -0.61 -18.67
C ILE A 132 -8.29 -1.73 -19.06
N GLY A 133 -8.02 -1.91 -20.36
CA GLY A 133 -7.04 -2.91 -20.83
C GLY A 133 -5.62 -2.64 -20.34
N MET A 134 -5.20 -1.37 -20.27
CA MET A 134 -3.90 -1.01 -19.69
C MET A 134 -3.84 -1.35 -18.20
N TRP A 135 -4.93 -1.13 -17.47
CA TRP A 135 -4.99 -1.44 -16.04
C TRP A 135 -5.07 -2.94 -15.76
N GLU A 136 -5.74 -3.72 -16.61
CA GLU A 136 -5.74 -5.18 -16.53
C GLU A 136 -4.31 -5.75 -16.63
N GLN A 137 -3.49 -5.20 -17.54
CA GLN A 137 -2.07 -5.55 -17.61
C GLN A 137 -1.33 -5.21 -16.31
N VAL A 138 -1.59 -4.03 -15.73
CA VAL A 138 -1.02 -3.63 -14.43
C VAL A 138 -1.43 -4.62 -13.33
N GLN A 139 -2.72 -4.95 -13.21
CA GLN A 139 -3.22 -5.92 -12.21
C GLN A 139 -2.58 -7.30 -12.39
N SER A 140 -2.45 -7.78 -13.63
CA SER A 140 -1.78 -9.06 -13.92
C SER A 140 -0.33 -9.08 -13.43
N ILE A 141 0.42 -7.98 -13.61
CA ILE A 141 1.81 -7.88 -13.15
C ILE A 141 1.87 -7.84 -11.61
N VAL A 142 0.96 -7.09 -10.97
CA VAL A 142 0.88 -7.06 -9.50
C VAL A 142 0.59 -8.45 -8.94
N LEU A 143 -0.43 -9.15 -9.46
CA LEU A 143 -0.80 -10.49 -9.02
C LEU A 143 0.33 -11.51 -9.23
N ALA A 144 1.03 -11.44 -10.38
CA ALA A 144 2.19 -12.28 -10.64
C ALA A 144 3.31 -12.06 -9.59
N ASN A 145 3.56 -10.79 -9.23
CA ASN A 145 4.55 -10.45 -8.20
C ASN A 145 4.11 -10.85 -6.79
N GLU A 146 2.84 -10.72 -6.43
CA GLU A 146 2.33 -11.24 -5.16
C GLU A 146 2.46 -12.76 -5.06
N GLY A 147 2.29 -13.47 -6.18
CA GLY A 147 2.54 -14.89 -6.29
C GLY A 147 4.00 -15.29 -6.04
N THR A 148 4.96 -14.45 -6.43
CA THR A 148 6.41 -14.71 -6.20
C THR A 148 6.89 -14.32 -4.81
N LEU A 149 6.11 -13.54 -4.04
CA LEU A 149 6.39 -13.21 -2.64
C LEU A 149 6.20 -14.41 -1.68
N VAL A 150 5.62 -15.51 -2.16
CA VAL A 150 5.49 -16.77 -1.44
C VAL A 150 6.58 -17.74 -1.89
N SER A 151 7.65 -17.88 -1.11
CA SER A 151 8.63 -18.94 -1.39
C SER A 151 8.02 -20.33 -1.10
N GLU A 152 8.49 -21.37 -1.80
CA GLU A 152 8.09 -22.77 -1.61
C GLU A 152 8.25 -23.26 -0.16
N CYS A 153 9.07 -22.59 0.65
CA CYS A 153 9.27 -22.88 2.07
C CYS A 153 8.34 -22.12 3.03
N GLY A 154 7.34 -21.38 2.50
CA GLY A 154 6.36 -20.62 3.31
C GLY A 154 6.91 -19.38 3.99
N ARG A 155 8.08 -18.87 3.55
CA ARG A 155 8.66 -17.62 4.07
C ARG A 155 8.31 -16.45 3.15
N LEU A 156 7.81 -15.37 3.76
CA LEU A 156 7.61 -14.05 3.14
C LEU A 156 8.97 -13.40 2.87
N MET A 157 9.28 -13.09 1.61
CA MET A 157 10.47 -12.32 1.25
C MET A 157 10.13 -10.86 0.95
N GLY A 158 10.74 -9.95 1.72
CA GLY A 158 11.31 -8.69 1.24
C GLY A 158 10.38 -7.59 0.71
N ARG A 159 10.89 -6.35 0.70
CA ARG A 159 10.18 -5.19 0.15
C ARG A 159 10.01 -5.33 -1.36
N LEU A 160 8.80 -5.03 -1.85
CA LEU A 160 8.41 -5.01 -3.26
C LEU A 160 9.41 -4.24 -4.16
N ASP A 161 10.11 -3.24 -3.62
CA ASP A 161 11.05 -2.39 -4.37
C ASP A 161 12.39 -3.05 -4.73
N LEU A 162 12.73 -4.19 -4.13
CA LEU A 162 13.93 -4.98 -4.48
C LEU A 162 13.66 -6.06 -5.55
N LEU A 163 12.39 -6.33 -5.86
CA LEU A 163 11.99 -7.36 -6.82
C LEU A 163 11.68 -6.80 -8.22
N VAL A 164 11.77 -5.48 -8.40
CA VAL A 164 11.58 -4.82 -9.70
C VAL A 164 12.90 -4.38 -10.35
N ALA A 165 13.97 -5.07 -10.02
CA ALA A 165 15.23 -5.07 -10.76
C ALA A 165 15.41 -6.50 -11.27
N ASP A 166 15.63 -6.63 -12.57
CA ASP A 166 15.85 -7.87 -13.33
C ASP A 166 14.58 -8.60 -13.77
N ILE A 167 13.94 -8.03 -14.78
CA ILE A 167 13.30 -8.83 -15.84
C ILE A 167 14.01 -8.41 -17.14
N ASP A 168 14.92 -9.26 -17.61
CA ASP A 168 15.38 -9.29 -19.00
C ASP A 168 14.30 -9.94 -19.89
#